data_AF-A0A382RJ47-F1
#
_entry.id   AF-A0A382RJ47-F1
#
_cell.length_a   1.000
_cell.length_b   1.000
_cell.length_c   1.000
_cell.angle_alpha   90.00
_cell.angle_beta   90.00
_cell.angle_gamma   90.00
#
_symmetry.space_group_name_H-M   'P 1'
#
loop_
_entity.id
_entity.type
_entity.pdbx_description
1 polymer ?
#
loop_
_entity_poly.entity_id
_entity_poly.type
_entity_poly.pdbx_seq_one_letter_code
_entity_poly.pdbx_strand_id
1 'polypeptide(L)'
;MKLKQTTRHLDSISSFLAMDVFARALVLEAEGRDIIHLEIGEPDFQAPEVGLKALNESLSRKPARYTHTQGLLELRQEIAGKYHQDYGVRVSPAQIIVSSGSSLALY
;
A
#
# COMPACT_ATOMS: atom_id res chain seq x y z
N MET A 1 -8.19 28.33 19.35
CA MET A 1 -7.51 27.15 19.92
C MET A 1 -6.15 27.03 19.23
N LYS A 2 -5.04 27.34 19.91
CA LYS A 2 -3.69 27.31 19.29
C LYS A 2 -3.29 25.85 19.06
N LEU A 3 -3.06 25.46 17.80
CA LEU A 3 -2.52 24.16 17.46
C LEU A 3 -1.14 23.98 18.13
N LYS A 4 -0.94 22.79 18.70
CA LYS A 4 0.25 22.39 19.47
C LYS A 4 1.52 22.57 18.63
N GLN A 5 2.63 22.93 19.29
CA GLN A 5 3.96 23.01 18.69
C GLN A 5 4.29 21.71 17.95
N THR A 6 4.39 21.78 16.62
CA THR A 6 4.89 20.71 15.75
C THR A 6 6.42 20.70 15.77
N THR A 7 7.04 19.56 15.46
CA THR A 7 8.50 19.51 15.28
C THR A 7 8.86 20.23 13.98
N ARG A 8 10.01 20.93 13.93
CA ARG A 8 10.46 21.67 12.74
C ARG A 8 10.55 20.83 11.47
N HIS A 9 10.73 19.51 11.60
CA HIS A 9 10.76 18.61 10.45
C HIS A 9 9.41 18.58 9.70
N LEU A 10 8.30 18.67 10.42
CA LEU A 10 6.97 18.68 9.81
C LEU A 10 6.72 19.94 8.97
N ASP A 11 7.33 21.07 9.35
CA ASP A 11 7.21 22.33 8.60
C ASP A 11 7.84 22.26 7.20
N SER A 12 8.71 21.27 6.96
CA SER A 12 9.36 21.02 5.66
C SER A 12 8.58 20.09 4.73
N ILE A 13 7.50 19.46 5.23
CA ILE A 13 6.70 18.50 4.45
C ILE A 13 5.54 19.24 3.80
N SER A 14 5.56 19.31 2.47
CA SER A 14 4.47 19.90 1.68
C SER A 14 3.19 19.06 1.74
N SER A 15 2.04 19.70 1.53
CA SER A 15 0.76 18.99 1.40
C SER A 15 0.71 18.10 0.15
N PHE A 16 -0.09 17.02 0.24
CA PHE A 16 -0.33 16.14 -0.89
C PHE A 16 -1.49 16.68 -1.75
N LEU A 17 -1.14 17.50 -2.74
CA LEU A 17 -2.09 18.28 -3.56
C LEU A 17 -3.15 17.46 -4.29
N ALA A 18 -2.88 16.18 -4.60
CA ALA A 18 -3.87 15.31 -5.24
C ALA A 18 -5.13 15.14 -4.38
N MET A 19 -5.01 15.14 -3.05
CA MET A 19 -6.16 15.03 -2.16
C MET A 19 -7.00 16.31 -2.16
N ASP A 20 -6.40 17.47 -2.34
CA ASP A 20 -7.12 18.74 -2.45
C ASP A 20 -7.95 18.77 -3.74
N VAL A 21 -7.39 18.27 -4.84
CA VAL A 21 -8.09 18.11 -6.13
C VAL A 21 -9.26 17.14 -5.98
N PHE A 22 -9.02 15.96 -5.39
CA PHE A 22 -10.05 14.95 -5.16
C PHE A 22 -11.19 15.49 -4.27
N ALA A 23 -10.86 16.17 -3.17
CA ALA A 23 -11.86 16.77 -2.29
C ALA A 23 -12.71 17.82 -3.02
N ARG A 24 -12.11 18.63 -3.90
CA ARG A 24 -12.85 19.59 -4.71
C ARG A 24 -13.74 18.90 -5.74
N ALA A 25 -13.27 17.81 -6.35
CA ALA A 25 -14.08 17.01 -7.29
C ALA A 25 -15.37 16.51 -6.61
N LEU A 26 -15.27 15.92 -5.42
CA LEU A 26 -16.42 15.43 -4.66
C LEU A 26 -17.47 16.52 -4.36
N VAL A 27 -17.04 17.75 -4.06
CA VAL A 27 -17.95 18.89 -3.85
C VAL A 27 -18.71 19.22 -5.14
N LEU A 28 -18.03 19.23 -6.27
CA LEU A 28 -18.62 19.56 -7.56
C LEU A 28 -19.58 18.46 -8.05
N GLU A 29 -19.26 17.20 -7.78
CA GLU A 29 -20.17 16.06 -8.04
C GLU A 29 -21.45 16.18 -7.19
N ALA A 30 -21.33 16.55 -5.92
CA ALA A 30 -22.48 16.76 -5.04
C ALA A 30 -23.39 17.93 -5.50
N GLU A 31 -22.83 18.89 -6.24
CA GLU A 31 -23.57 19.96 -6.92
C GLU A 31 -24.24 19.49 -8.23
N GLY A 32 -24.10 18.21 -8.60
CA GLY A 32 -24.70 17.60 -9.78
C GLY A 32 -23.85 17.74 -11.05
N ARG A 33 -22.56 18.06 -10.93
CA ARG A 33 -21.64 18.13 -12.08
C ARG A 33 -21.08 16.75 -12.41
N ASP A 34 -20.98 16.47 -13.71
CA ASP A 34 -20.27 15.30 -14.21
C ASP A 34 -18.75 15.56 -14.19
N ILE A 35 -18.00 14.73 -13.46
CA ILE A 35 -16.57 14.88 -13.22
C ILE A 35 -15.83 13.63 -13.69
N ILE A 36 -14.76 13.84 -14.47
CA ILE A 36 -13.86 12.77 -14.91
C ILE A 36 -12.62 12.82 -14.01
N HIS A 37 -12.38 11.74 -13.27
CA HIS A 37 -11.23 11.60 -12.39
C HIS A 37 -9.98 11.17 -13.17
N LEU A 38 -8.92 11.98 -13.11
CA LEU A 38 -7.61 11.73 -13.73
C LEU A 38 -6.45 11.92 -12.73
N GLU A 39 -6.77 12.11 -11.45
CA GLU A 39 -5.85 12.39 -10.35
C GLU A 39 -5.55 11.16 -9.49
N ILE A 40 -6.34 10.10 -9.63
CA ILE A 40 -6.23 8.89 -8.82
C ILE A 40 -5.16 7.96 -9.42
N GLY A 41 -4.15 7.62 -8.62
CA GLY A 41 -3.03 6.78 -9.04
C GLY A 41 -3.20 5.29 -8.77
N GLU A 42 -4.33 4.85 -8.21
CA GLU A 42 -4.63 3.44 -8.01
C GLU A 42 -5.34 2.84 -9.24
N PRO A 43 -5.15 1.54 -9.52
CA PRO A 43 -5.89 0.90 -10.61
C PRO A 43 -7.39 0.82 -10.31
N ASP A 44 -8.21 0.91 -11.37
CA ASP A 44 -9.68 0.84 -11.33
C ASP A 44 -10.24 -0.59 -11.22
N PHE A 45 -9.38 -1.60 -11.37
CA PHE A 45 -9.75 -3.01 -11.25
C PHE A 45 -9.61 -3.54 -9.83
N GLN A 46 -10.44 -4.53 -9.50
CA GLN A 46 -10.37 -5.23 -8.23
C GLN A 46 -9.13 -6.13 -8.12
N ALA A 47 -8.73 -6.43 -6.88
CA ALA A 47 -7.70 -7.43 -6.62
C ALA A 47 -8.08 -8.79 -7.25
N PRO A 48 -7.12 -9.56 -7.79
CA PRO A 48 -7.39 -10.86 -8.41
C PRO A 48 -8.15 -11.82 -7.48
N GLU A 49 -9.14 -12.54 -8.03
CA GLU A 49 -10.02 -13.44 -7.27
C GLU A 49 -9.24 -14.50 -6.48
N VAL A 50 -8.13 -15.00 -7.04
CA VAL A 50 -7.23 -15.94 -6.36
C VAL A 50 -6.65 -15.37 -5.05
N GLY A 51 -6.31 -14.08 -5.04
CA GLY A 51 -5.81 -13.40 -3.84
C GLY A 51 -6.91 -13.20 -2.80
N LEU A 52 -8.11 -12.81 -3.24
CA LEU A 52 -9.27 -12.65 -2.36
C LEU A 52 -9.69 -13.98 -1.71
N LYS A 53 -9.67 -15.08 -2.46
CA LYS A 53 -9.92 -16.44 -1.92
C LYS A 53 -8.88 -16.85 -0.89
N ALA A 54 -7.59 -16.67 -1.19
CA ALA A 54 -6.50 -17.00 -0.26
C ALA A 54 -6.58 -16.19 1.05
N LEU A 55 -6.96 -14.91 0.97
CA LEU A 55 -7.19 -14.07 2.14
C LEU A 55 -8.32 -14.62 3.03
N ASN A 56 -9.47 -14.92 2.43
CA ASN A 56 -10.63 -15.47 3.16
C ASN A 56 -10.31 -16.83 3.82
N GLU A 57 -9.60 -17.70 3.11
CA GLU A 57 -9.14 -18.98 3.66
C GLU A 57 -8.16 -18.77 4.84
N SER A 58 -7.24 -17.81 4.73
CA SER A 58 -6.30 -17.51 5.81
C SER A 58 -7.02 -17.04 7.08
N LEU A 59 -8.00 -16.15 6.92
CA LEU A 59 -8.80 -15.61 8.04
C LEU A 59 -9.65 -16.68 8.73
N SER A 60 -10.15 -17.67 7.99
CA SER A 60 -10.95 -18.75 8.57
C SER A 60 -10.11 -19.81 9.29
N ARG A 61 -8.87 -20.06 8.85
CA ARG A 61 -8.00 -21.11 9.43
C ARG A 61 -7.27 -20.69 10.69
N LYS A 62 -6.82 -19.43 10.78
CA LYS A 62 -6.02 -18.95 11.92
C LYS A 62 -6.31 -17.48 12.21
N PRO A 63 -6.38 -17.08 13.50
CA PRO A 63 -6.41 -15.66 13.85
C PRO A 63 -5.11 -14.98 13.39
N ALA A 64 -5.22 -13.76 12.85
CA ALA A 64 -4.08 -12.93 12.51
C ALA A 64 -3.25 -12.66 13.77
N ARG A 65 -2.02 -13.17 13.81
CA ARG A 65 -1.06 -12.97 14.89
C ARG A 65 0.18 -12.27 14.34
N TYR A 66 1.03 -11.80 15.25
CA TYR A 66 2.35 -11.29 14.88
C TYR A 66 3.12 -12.32 14.04
N THR A 67 3.76 -11.82 12.99
CA THR A 67 4.70 -12.57 12.16
C THR A 67 6.13 -12.21 12.57
N HIS A 68 7.12 -12.88 11.97
CA HIS A 68 8.50 -12.46 12.11
C HIS A 68 8.68 -11.01 11.62
N THR A 69 9.59 -10.23 12.19
CA THR A 69 9.79 -8.80 11.85
C THR A 69 10.06 -8.56 10.36
N GLN A 70 10.68 -9.52 9.68
CA GLN A 70 10.93 -9.46 8.23
C GLN A 70 9.73 -9.94 7.37
N GLY A 71 8.64 -10.39 8.00
CA GLY A 71 7.52 -11.07 7.36
C GLY A 71 7.63 -12.59 7.36
N LEU A 72 6.57 -13.25 6.89
CA LEU A 72 6.46 -14.71 6.77
C LEU A 72 7.60 -15.28 5.92
N LEU A 73 8.20 -16.39 6.35
CA LEU A 73 9.30 -17.00 5.62
C LEU A 73 8.85 -17.50 4.25
N GLU A 74 7.67 -18.10 4.19
CA GLU A 74 7.05 -18.65 2.98
C GLU A 74 6.87 -17.55 1.93
N LEU A 75 6.35 -16.38 2.32
CA LEU A 75 6.21 -15.24 1.41
C LEU A 75 7.57 -14.74 0.90
N ARG A 76 8.58 -14.67 1.76
CA ARG A 76 9.94 -14.25 1.35
C ARG A 76 10.58 -15.26 0.38
N GLN A 77 10.33 -16.56 0.56
CA GLN A 77 10.79 -17.60 -0.36
C GLN A 77 10.12 -17.48 -1.73
N GLU A 78 8.81 -17.22 -1.78
CA GLU A 78 8.09 -17.00 -3.04
C GLU A 78 8.57 -15.74 -3.76
N ILE A 79 8.83 -14.64 -3.05
CA ILE A 79 9.42 -13.43 -3.64
C ILE A 79 10.82 -13.74 -4.21
N ALA A 80 11.68 -14.46 -3.48
CA ALA A 80 13.00 -14.86 -3.98
C ALA A 80 12.89 -15.73 -5.25
N GLY A 81 11.95 -16.68 -5.26
CA GLY A 81 11.65 -17.52 -6.43
C GLY A 81 11.19 -16.68 -7.63
N LYS A 82 10.30 -15.70 -7.40
CA LYS A 82 9.83 -14.77 -8.44
C LYS A 82 10.97 -13.96 -9.06
N TYR A 83 11.93 -13.48 -8.25
CA TYR A 83 13.11 -12.80 -8.79
C TYR A 83 13.95 -13.69 -9.71
N HIS A 84 14.06 -14.97 -9.39
CA HIS A 84 14.76 -15.92 -10.24
C HIS A 84 14.00 -16.23 -11.52
N GLN A 85 12.68 -16.39 -11.44
CA GLN A 85 11.82 -16.68 -12.60
C GLN A 85 11.74 -15.50 -13.58
N ASP A 86 11.51 -14.30 -13.06
CA ASP A 86 11.29 -13.12 -13.90
C ASP A 86 12.61 -12.54 -14.44
N TYR A 87 13.69 -12.60 -13.64
CA TYR A 87 14.93 -11.87 -13.92
C TYR A 87 16.19 -12.73 -13.93
N GLY A 88 16.10 -14.03 -13.62
CA GLY A 88 17.28 -14.90 -13.47
C GLY A 88 18.12 -14.62 -12.22
N VAL A 89 17.70 -13.69 -11.35
CA VAL A 89 18.47 -13.23 -10.20
C VAL A 89 18.21 -14.13 -8.99
N ARG A 90 19.29 -14.62 -8.37
CA ARG A 90 19.19 -15.36 -7.11
C ARG A 90 19.28 -14.40 -5.92
N VAL A 91 18.19 -14.29 -5.18
CA VAL A 91 18.11 -13.49 -3.94
C VAL A 91 17.89 -14.43 -2.77
N SER A 92 18.63 -14.28 -1.68
CA SER A 92 18.36 -15.04 -0.46
C SER A 92 17.09 -14.50 0.21
N PRO A 93 16.17 -15.36 0.71
CA PRO A 93 15.03 -14.90 1.50
C PRO A 93 15.43 -14.05 2.72
N ALA A 94 16.66 -14.19 3.23
CA ALA A 94 17.19 -13.38 4.33
C ALA A 94 17.45 -11.91 3.93
N GLN A 95 17.52 -11.60 2.63
CA GLN A 95 17.70 -10.27 2.07
C GLN A 95 16.36 -9.58 1.74
N ILE A 96 15.22 -10.20 2.07
CA ILE A 96 13.87 -9.70 1.76
C ILE A 96 13.16 -9.33 3.05
N ILE A 97 12.53 -8.16 3.06
CA ILE A 97 11.65 -7.68 4.13
C ILE A 97 10.28 -7.38 3.53
N VAL A 98 9.23 -7.86 4.17
CA VAL A 98 7.84 -7.56 3.81
C VAL A 98 7.36 -6.38 4.65
N SER A 99 7.02 -5.27 4.00
CA SER A 99 6.49 -4.05 4.63
C SER A 99 4.98 -3.89 4.39
N SER A 100 4.36 -3.00 5.16
CA SER A 100 2.99 -2.52 4.93
C SER A 100 2.94 -1.54 3.75
N GLY A 101 3.10 -2.05 2.54
CA GLY A 101 3.15 -1.25 1.32
C GLY A 101 4.52 -0.62 1.04
N SER A 102 4.67 -0.06 -0.16
CA SER A 102 5.94 0.51 -0.65
C SER A 102 6.37 1.77 0.10
N SER A 103 5.42 2.61 0.54
CA SER A 103 5.73 3.85 1.27
C SER A 103 6.54 3.59 2.55
N LEU A 104 6.20 2.54 3.30
CA LEU A 104 6.95 2.17 4.51
C LEU A 104 8.29 1.48 4.19
N ALA A 105 8.42 0.83 3.04
CA ALA A 105 9.70 0.27 2.62
C ALA A 105 10.72 1.35 2.21
N LEU A 106 10.22 2.50 1.73
CA LEU A 106 11.05 3.62 1.29
C LEU A 106 11.44 4.56 2.43
N TYR A 107 10.55 4.74 3.42
CA TYR A 107 10.73 5.63 4.56
C TYR A 107 11.80 5.11 5.54
#